data_AF-A0A661FV89-F1
#
_entry.id   AF-A0A661FV89-F1
#
_cell.length_a   1.000
_cell.length_b   1.000
_cell.length_c   1.000
_cell.angle_alpha   90.00
_cell.angle_beta   90.00
_cell.angle_gamma   90.00
#
_symmetry.space_group_name_H-M   'P 1'
#
loop_
_entity.id
_entity.type
_entity.pdbx_description
1 polymer ?
#
loop_
_entity_poly.entity_id
_entity_poly.type
_entity_poly.pdbx_seq_one_letter_code
_entity_poly.pdbx_strand_id
1 'polypeptide(L)' 'QAADYRAGKEKLLGFFVGQVMKETGGKANPGQVNEIIRKMLAD' A
#
# COMPACT_ATOMS: atom_id res chain seq x y z
N GLN A 1 18.92 10.27 -3.91
CA GLN A 1 17.73 11.04 -4.34
C GLN A 1 16.64 10.15 -4.97
N ALA A 2 16.86 9.44 -6.09
CA ALA A 2 15.82 8.56 -6.65
C ALA A 2 15.52 7.29 -5.83
N ALA A 3 16.52 6.77 -5.09
CA ALA A 3 16.34 5.61 -4.20
C ALA A 3 15.50 5.96 -2.95
N ASP A 4 15.74 7.13 -2.36
CA ASP A 4 15.02 7.62 -1.17
C ASP A 4 13.54 7.86 -1.46
N TYR A 5 13.25 8.37 -2.66
CA TYR A 5 11.88 8.57 -3.13
C TYR A 5 11.13 7.25 -3.32
N ARG A 6 11.81 6.21 -3.83
CA ARG A 6 11.23 4.85 -3.93
C ARG A 6 11.02 4.22 -2.56
N ALA A 7 11.97 4.36 -1.65
CA ALA A 7 11.86 3.85 -0.29
C ALA A 7 10.71 4.52 0.49
N GLY A 8 10.52 5.83 0.32
CA GLY A 8 9.38 6.55 0.90
C GLY A 8 8.04 6.07 0.36
N LYS A 9 7.96 5.78 -0.95
CA LYS A 9 6.77 5.22 -1.59
C LYS A 9 6.41 3.84 -1.06
N GLU A 10 7.38 2.94 -0.90
CA GLU A 10 7.13 1.60 -0.36
C GLU A 10 6.64 1.63 1.09
N LYS A 11 7.19 2.53 1.91
CA LYS A 11 6.74 2.73 3.30
C LYS A 11 5.29 3.21 3.39
N LEU A 12 4.89 4.15 2.54
CA LEU A 12 3.50 4.63 2.47
C LEU A 12 2.57 3.50 2.02
N LEU A 13 3.02 2.67 1.09
CA LEU A 13 2.23 1.55 0.59
C LEU A 13 1.93 0.53 1.70
N GLY A 14 2.94 0.15 2.49
CA GLY A 14 2.75 -0.70 3.66
C GLY A 14 1.82 -0.10 4.72
N PHE A 15 1.88 1.22 4.92
CA PHE A 15 0.98 1.93 5.83
C PHE A 15 -0.49 1.82 5.38
N PHE A 16 -0.79 2.08 4.11
CA PHE A 16 -2.16 2.01 3.59
C PHE A 16 -2.70 0.58 3.55
N VAL A 17 -1.87 -0.40 3.18
CA VAL A 17 -2.27 -1.82 3.25
C VAL A 17 -2.65 -2.18 4.69
N GLY A 18 -1.86 -1.77 5.68
CA GLY A 18 -2.17 -1.99 7.09
C GLY A 18 -3.49 -1.36 7.55
N GLN A 19 -3.78 -0.13 7.12
CA GLN A 19 -5.06 0.53 7.43
C GLN A 19 -6.25 -0.22 6.81
N VAL A 20 -6.16 -0.59 5.53
CA VAL A 20 -7.23 -1.34 4.85
C VAL A 20 -7.45 -2.71 5.49
N MET A 21 -6.39 -3.43 5.83
CA MET A 21 -6.49 -4.72 6.52
C MET A 21 -7.12 -4.58 7.91
N LYS A 22 -6.84 -3.48 8.62
CA LYS A 22 -7.44 -3.17 9.92
C LYS A 22 -8.94 -2.86 9.80
N GLU A 23 -9.32 -1.98 8.86
CA GLU A 23 -10.73 -1.60 8.64
C GLU A 23 -11.58 -2.78 8.17
N THR A 24 -11.02 -3.64 7.32
CA THR A 24 -11.70 -4.83 6.82
C THR A 24 -11.68 -5.98 7.83
N GLY A 25 -10.99 -5.85 8.96
CA GLY A 25 -10.85 -6.89 9.96
C GLY A 25 -10.18 -8.15 9.41
N GLY A 26 -9.23 -8.00 8.49
CA GLY A 26 -8.53 -9.11 7.84
C GLY A 26 -9.33 -9.86 6.77
N LYS A 27 -10.52 -9.38 6.40
CA LYS A 27 -11.36 -10.01 5.37
C LYS A 27 -10.89 -9.72 3.94
N ALA A 28 -10.19 -8.61 3.73
CA ALA A 28 -9.66 -8.28 2.41
C ALA A 28 -8.41 -9.10 2.08
N ASN A 29 -8.21 -9.42 0.80
CA ASN A 29 -7.01 -10.11 0.35
C ASN A 29 -5.83 -9.11 0.28
N PRO A 30 -4.72 -9.35 0.98
CA PRO A 30 -3.60 -8.42 1.02
C PRO A 30 -2.93 -8.21 -0.35
N GLY A 31 -2.95 -9.23 -1.23
CA GLY A 31 -2.45 -9.11 -2.60
C GLY A 31 -3.30 -8.16 -3.44
N GLN A 32 -4.61 -8.31 -3.39
CA GLN A 32 -5.55 -7.42 -4.10
C GLN A 32 -5.48 -5.98 -3.55
N VAL A 33 -5.40 -5.81 -2.23
CA VAL A 33 -5.25 -4.48 -1.61
C VAL A 33 -3.95 -3.80 -2.04
N ASN A 34 -2.84 -4.54 -2.07
CA ASN A 34 -1.55 -4.03 -2.54
C ASN A 34 -1.60 -3.62 -4.03
N GLU A 35 -2.29 -4.38 -4.89
CA GLU A 35 -2.48 -4.01 -6.30
C GLU A 35 -3.32 -2.74 -6.48
N ILE A 36 -4.43 -2.62 -5.74
CA ILE A 36 -5.31 -1.44 -5.80
C ILE A 36 -4.55 -0.19 -5.36
N ILE A 37 -3.85 -0.25 -4.23
CA ILE A 37 -3.09 0.89 -3.70
C ILE A 37 -1.93 1.25 -4.64
N ARG A 38 -1.25 0.27 -5.24
CA ARG A 38 -0.21 0.53 -6.26
C ARG A 38 -0.78 1.25 -7.48
N LYS A 39 -1.97 0.88 -7.95
CA LYS A 39 -2.66 1.57 -9.05
C LYS A 39 -3.03 3.00 -8.67
N MET A 40 -3.57 3.21 -7.46
CA MET A 40 -3.96 4.54 -6.97
C MET A 40 -2.78 5.51 -6.74
N LEU A 41 -1.57 4.99 -6.48
CA LEU A 41 -0.35 5.79 -6.23
C LEU A 41 0.56 5.92 -7.46
N ALA A 42 0.24 5.23 -8.56
CA ALA A 42 1.00 5.25 -9.81
C ALA A 42 0.48 6.31 -10.80
N ASP A 43 -0.73 6.82 -10.58
CA ASP A 43 -1.28 8.06 -11.17
C ASP A 43 -0.97 9.28 -10.29
#